data_AF-A0A4U5NWU7-F1
#
_entry.id   AF-A0A4U5NWU7-F1
#
_cell.length_a   1.000
_cell.length_b   1.000
_cell.length_c   1.000
_cell.angle_alpha   90.00
_cell.angle_beta   90.00
_cell.angle_gamma   90.00
#
_symmetry.space_group_name_H-M   'P 1'
#
loop_
_entity.id
_entity.type
_entity.pdbx_description
1 polymer ?
#
loop_
_entity_poly.entity_id
_entity_poly.type
_entity_poly.pdbx_seq_one_letter_code
_entity_poly.pdbx_strand_id
1 'polypeptide(L)'
;MSFEHFNCGICLDFLSACKLTLATNCGHVFHKECLEQSLAINPKCPSCRQAFSKARKVILLAASNPELQAELKRLEKLLEANENLKAKKTPSATLVKNENGDYIRSRNFGQAFLI
;
A
#
# COMPACT_ATOMS: atom_id res chain seq x y z
N MET A 1 -2.07 -21.25 -15.61
CA MET A 1 -3.30 -20.45 -15.78
C MET A 1 -2.89 -19.01 -15.59
N SER A 2 -2.63 -18.30 -16.69
CA SER A 2 -2.29 -16.88 -16.69
C SER A 2 -3.47 -16.10 -16.10
N PHE A 3 -3.22 -15.33 -15.05
CA PHE A 3 -4.19 -14.34 -14.59
C PHE A 3 -4.46 -13.41 -15.78
N GLU A 4 -5.65 -13.46 -16.36
CA GLU A 4 -6.04 -12.50 -17.38
C GLU A 4 -6.02 -11.11 -16.73
N HIS A 5 -5.01 -10.32 -17.10
CA HIS A 5 -4.87 -8.96 -16.64
C HIS A 5 -6.03 -8.13 -17.19
N PHE A 6 -6.78 -7.47 -16.30
CA PHE A 6 -7.78 -6.48 -16.69
C PHE A 6 -7.06 -5.22 -17.19
N ASN A 7 -6.80 -5.15 -18.49
CA ASN A 7 -6.13 -4.02 -19.14
C ASN A 7 -7.12 -3.10 -19.83
N CYS A 8 -6.79 -1.82 -19.87
CA CYS A 8 -7.54 -0.83 -20.65
C CYS A 8 -7.33 -1.09 -22.14
N GLY A 9 -8.39 -1.37 -22.89
CA GLY A 9 -8.31 -1.65 -24.33
C GLY A 9 -7.87 -0.46 -25.22
N ILE A 10 -7.50 0.68 -24.63
CA ILE A 10 -7.05 1.89 -25.34
C ILE A 10 -5.55 2.11 -25.12
N CYS A 11 -5.11 2.22 -23.87
CA CYS A 11 -3.70 2.46 -23.53
C CYS A 11 -2.92 1.18 -23.21
N LEU A 12 -3.61 0.03 -23.14
CA LEU A 12 -3.06 -1.30 -22.83
C LEU A 12 -2.45 -1.45 -21.42
N ASP A 13 -2.60 -0.43 -20.58
CA ASP A 13 -2.15 -0.41 -19.19
C ASP A 13 -3.18 -1.03 -18.24
N PHE A 14 -2.75 -1.41 -17.04
CA PHE A 14 -3.58 -2.07 -16.05
C PHE A 14 -4.74 -1.18 -15.57
N LEU A 15 -5.92 -1.78 -15.47
CA LEU A 15 -7.05 -1.19 -14.76
C LEU A 15 -6.83 -1.43 -13.25
N SER A 16 -6.38 -0.40 -12.55
CA SER A 16 -6.11 -0.45 -11.10
C SER A 16 -7.01 0.53 -10.35
N ALA A 17 -7.08 0.36 -9.02
CA ALA A 17 -7.82 1.28 -8.15
C ALA A 17 -7.22 2.71 -8.13
N CYS A 18 -5.99 2.90 -8.60
CA CYS A 18 -5.32 4.20 -8.62
C CYS A 18 -5.87 5.14 -9.70
N LYS A 19 -6.46 4.59 -10.78
CA LYS A 19 -7.04 5.36 -11.88
C LYS A 19 -8.54 5.10 -11.91
N LEU A 20 -9.35 6.15 -12.10
CA LEU A 20 -10.79 5.95 -12.21
C LEU A 20 -11.12 5.09 -13.44
N THR A 21 -11.91 4.04 -13.24
CA THR A 21 -12.34 3.16 -14.32
C THR A 21 -13.84 3.27 -14.57
N LEU A 22 -14.21 3.20 -15.84
CA LEU A 22 -15.58 3.33 -16.32
C LEU A 22 -15.97 2.10 -17.14
N ALA A 23 -17.14 1.53 -16.85
CA ALA A 23 -17.81 0.58 -17.72
C ALA A 23 -18.83 1.30 -18.61
N THR A 24 -18.75 1.06 -19.91
CA THR A 24 -19.72 1.55 -20.90
C THR A 24 -21.06 0.81 -20.81
N ASN A 25 -22.10 1.32 -21.50
CA ASN A 25 -23.41 0.65 -21.60
C ASN A 25 -23.35 -0.77 -22.20
N CYS A 26 -22.31 -1.09 -22.96
CA CYS A 26 -22.08 -2.42 -23.52
C CYS A 26 -21.21 -3.33 -22.62
N GLY A 27 -20.75 -2.84 -21.47
CA GLY A 27 -19.99 -3.62 -20.48
C GLY A 27 -18.46 -3.53 -20.57
N HIS A 28 -17.88 -3.00 -21.65
CA HIS A 28 -16.43 -2.81 -21.76
C HIS A 28 -15.92 -1.73 -20.80
N VAL A 29 -14.74 -1.98 -20.22
CA VAL A 29 -14.14 -1.18 -19.14
C VAL A 29 -12.85 -0.50 -19.61
N PHE A 30 -12.68 0.77 -19.28
CA PHE A 30 -11.52 1.60 -19.63
C PHE A 30 -11.18 2.56 -18.49
N HIS A 31 -9.98 3.16 -18.51
CA HIS A 31 -9.73 4.35 -17.69
C HIS A 31 -10.64 5.49 -18.16
N LYS A 32 -11.09 6.32 -17.21
CA LYS A 32 -11.97 7.47 -17.46
C LYS A 32 -11.41 8.39 -18.55
N GLU A 33 -10.15 8.79 -18.40
CA GLU A 33 -9.45 9.70 -19.30
C GLU A 33 -9.36 9.12 -20.72
N CYS A 34 -8.97 7.85 -20.85
CA CYS A 34 -8.87 7.18 -22.13
C CYS A 34 -10.24 7.09 -22.84
N LEU A 35 -11.29 6.75 -22.10
CA LEU A 35 -12.64 6.67 -22.66
C LEU A 35 -13.14 8.05 -23.09
N GLU A 36 -12.95 9.09 -22.27
CA GLU A 36 -13.38 10.46 -22.58
C GLU A 36 -12.69 11.00 -23.84
N GLN A 37 -11.38 10.79 -23.99
CA GLN A 37 -10.63 11.17 -25.19
C GLN A 37 -11.12 10.43 -26.43
N SER A 38 -11.41 9.13 -26.31
CA SER A 38 -11.91 8.35 -27.44
C SER A 38 -13.32 8.79 -27.87
N LEU A 39 -14.21 9.05 -26.90
CA LEU A 39 -15.58 9.51 -27.16
C LEU A 39 -15.64 10.91 -27.78
N ALA A 40 -14.65 11.77 -27.51
CA ALA A 40 -14.54 13.07 -28.16
C ALA A 40 -14.30 12.96 -29.68
N ILE A 41 -13.70 11.87 -30.14
CA ILE A 41 -13.44 11.59 -31.56
C ILE A 41 -14.59 10.80 -32.17
N ASN A 42 -15.08 9.77 -31.48
CA ASN A 42 -16.15 8.90 -31.97
C ASN A 42 -17.04 8.44 -30.80
N PRO A 43 -18.36 8.77 -30.77
CA PRO A 43 -19.26 8.45 -29.67
C PRO A 43 -19.71 6.97 -29.70
N LYS A 44 -18.76 6.05 -29.82
CA LYS A 44 -18.94 4.59 -29.86
C LYS A 44 -17.92 3.92 -28.95
N CYS A 45 -18.29 2.76 -28.40
CA CYS A 45 -17.37 1.95 -27.59
C CYS A 45 -16.10 1.60 -28.41
N PRO A 46 -14.88 1.84 -27.88
CA PRO A 46 -13.65 1.52 -28.60
C PRO A 46 -13.46 0.02 -28.90
N SER A 47 -13.99 -0.86 -28.06
CA SER A 47 -13.86 -2.32 -28.21
C SER A 47 -14.88 -2.94 -29.17
N CYS A 48 -16.17 -2.60 -29.05
CA CYS A 48 -17.24 -3.25 -29.82
C CYS A 48 -18.03 -2.33 -30.76
N ARG A 49 -17.70 -1.03 -30.79
CA ARG A 49 -18.31 -0.01 -31.65
C ARG A 49 -19.81 0.24 -31.44
N GLN A 50 -20.41 -0.33 -30.39
CA GLN A 50 -21.78 0.03 -30.00
C GLN A 50 -21.88 1.51 -29.63
N ALA A 51 -23.01 2.14 -29.93
CA ALA A 51 -23.24 3.54 -29.60
C ALA A 51 -23.12 3.78 -28.09
N PHE A 52 -22.35 4.79 -27.71
CA PHE A 52 -22.20 5.17 -26.32
C PHE A 52 -23.42 5.95 -25.85
N SER A 53 -23.97 5.57 -24.70
CA SER A 53 -25.10 6.28 -24.08
C SER A 53 -24.85 6.66 -22.62
N LYS A 54 -24.12 5.82 -21.88
CA LYS A 54 -23.81 6.05 -20.47
C LYS A 54 -22.58 5.27 -20.05
N ALA A 55 -21.92 5.77 -19.01
CA ALA A 55 -20.86 5.07 -18.30
C ALA A 55 -21.20 4.95 -16.81
N ARG A 56 -20.70 3.90 -16.17
CA ARG A 56 -20.77 3.71 -14.72
C ARG A 56 -19.35 3.55 -14.16
N LYS A 57 -19.09 4.16 -13.01
CA LYS A 57 -17.83 3.95 -12.28
C LYS A 57 -17.76 2.52 -11.79
N VAL A 58 -16.60 1.89 -11.96
CA VAL A 58 -16.34 0.54 -11.44
C VAL A 58 -15.22 0.64 -10.40
N ILE A 59 -15.38 -0.09 -9.30
CA ILE A 59 -14.35 -0.23 -8.27
C ILE A 59 -13.76 -1.62 -8.42
N LEU A 60 -12.48 -1.69 -8.78
CA LEU A 60 -11.74 -2.93 -8.91
C LEU A 60 -11.15 -3.29 -7.54
N LEU A 61 -11.89 -4.08 -6.77
CA LEU A 61 -11.50 -4.53 -5.43
C LEU A 61 -10.33 -5.54 -5.45
N ALA A 62 -10.04 -6.12 -6.62
CA ALA A 62 -9.12 -7.25 -6.77
C ALA A 62 -7.86 -6.93 -7.57
N ALA A 63 -7.39 -5.68 -7.55
CA ALA A 63 -6.04 -5.40 -8.02
C ALA A 63 -5.08 -5.72 -6.85
N SER A 64 -4.61 -6.96 -6.80
CA SER A 64 -3.37 -7.32 -6.09
C SER A 64 -2.25 -6.49 -6.69
N ASN A 65 -2.09 -5.24 -6.24
CA ASN A 65 -1.04 -4.35 -6.70
C ASN A 65 0.29 -4.95 -6.21
N PRO A 66 1.13 -5.50 -7.10
CA PRO A 66 2.34 -6.21 -6.68
C PRO A 66 3.32 -5.28 -5.96
N GLU A 67 3.43 -4.02 -6.40
CA GLU A 67 4.25 -3.01 -5.75
C GLU A 67 3.76 -2.71 -4.33
N LEU A 68 2.44 -2.60 -4.14
CA LEU A 68 1.86 -2.37 -2.80
C LEU A 68 2.07 -3.57 -1.88
N GLN A 69 1.93 -4.80 -2.41
CA GLN A 69 2.20 -6.02 -1.64
C GLN A 69 3.68 -6.15 -1.26
N ALA A 70 4.59 -5.78 -2.16
CA ALA A 70 6.01 -5.77 -1.88
C ALA A 70 6.35 -4.75 -0.77
N GLU A 71 5.75 -3.57 -0.82
CA GLU A 71 5.97 -2.53 0.19
C GLU A 71 5.38 -2.91 1.55
N LEU A 72 4.16 -3.46 1.59
CA LEU A 72 3.56 -3.98 2.84
C LEU A 72 4.47 -5.02 3.51
N LYS A 73 4.97 -5.98 2.74
CA LYS A 73 5.88 -7.02 3.25
C LYS A 73 7.21 -6.45 3.75
N ARG A 74 7.69 -5.36 3.14
CA ARG A 74 8.89 -4.65 3.60
C ARG A 74 8.62 -3.95 4.94
N LEU A 75 7.49 -3.27 5.07
CA LEU A 75 7.10 -2.56 6.30
C LEU A 75 6.94 -3.53 7.47
N GLU A 76 6.30 -4.68 7.27
CA GLU A 76 6.15 -5.72 8.29
C GLU A 76 7.52 -6.18 8.83
N LYS A 77 8.48 -6.46 7.93
CA LYS A 77 9.84 -6.83 8.34
C LYS A 77 10.55 -5.73 9.14
N LEU A 78 10.34 -4.46 8.78
CA LEU A 78 10.93 -3.34 9.52
C LEU A 78 10.32 -3.18 10.91
N LEU A 79 9.01 -3.41 11.06
CA LEU A 79 8.33 -3.39 12.35
C LEU A 79 8.88 -4.48 13.27
N GLU A 80 9.00 -5.70 12.77
CA GLU A 80 9.58 -6.82 13.52
C GLU A 80 11.04 -6.55 13.93
N ALA A 81 11.85 -5.98 13.02
CA ALA A 81 13.23 -5.60 13.33
C ALA A 81 13.29 -4.52 14.45
N ASN A 82 12.38 -3.54 14.43
CA ASN A 82 12.31 -2.49 15.45
C ASN A 82 11.92 -3.04 16.83
N GLU A 83 10.97 -3.97 16.89
CA GLU A 83 10.58 -4.62 18.14
C GLU A 83 11.75 -5.42 18.74
N ASN A 84 12.47 -6.15 17.90
CA ASN A 84 13.68 -6.87 18.31
C ASN A 84 14.79 -5.93 18.83
N LEU A 85 14.96 -4.76 18.23
CA LEU A 85 15.90 -3.74 18.71
C LEU A 85 15.46 -3.13 20.04
N LYS A 86 14.17 -2.90 20.25
CA LYS A 86 13.63 -2.44 21.55
C LYS A 86 13.83 -3.49 22.64
N ALA A 87 13.61 -4.77 22.34
CA ALA A 87 13.86 -5.87 23.28
C ALA A 87 15.36 -6.02 23.61
N LYS A 88 16.26 -5.72 22.66
CA LYS A 88 17.72 -5.72 22.87
C LYS A 88 18.23 -4.47 23.59
N LYS A 89 17.51 -3.34 23.52
CA LYS A 89 17.68 -2.19 24.41
C LYS A 89 17.07 -2.49 25.78
N THR A 90 17.59 -3.51 26.44
CA THR A 90 17.53 -3.66 27.90
C THR A 90 18.27 -2.48 28.55
N PRO A 91 18.01 -2.11 29.82
CA PRO A 91 18.45 -0.82 30.35
C PRO A 91 19.96 -0.72 30.22
N SER A 92 20.41 0.15 29.33
CA SER A 92 21.79 0.57 29.29
C SER A 92 22.08 1.07 30.69
N ALA A 93 22.88 0.29 31.41
CA ALA A 93 23.33 0.63 32.73
C ALA A 93 23.89 2.05 32.68
N THR A 94 23.10 3.01 33.14
CA THR A 94 23.48 4.40 33.06
C THR A 94 24.46 4.60 34.20
N LEU A 95 25.70 4.97 33.87
CA LEU A 95 26.68 5.35 34.88
C LEU A 95 26.22 6.69 35.46
N VAL A 96 25.81 6.68 36.73
CA VAL A 96 25.42 7.88 37.47
C VAL A 96 26.56 8.22 38.41
N LYS A 97 26.91 9.51 38.52
CA LYS A 97 27.96 9.98 39.44
C LYS A 97 27.35 10.18 40.82
N ASN A 98 27.94 9.59 41.87
CA ASN A 98 27.50 9.79 43.25
C ASN A 98 28.07 11.10 43.84
N GLU A 99 27.60 11.46 45.02
CA GLU A 99 28.05 12.63 45.78
C GLU A 99 29.54 12.59 46.18
N ASN A 100 30.13 11.39 46.22
CA ASN A 100 31.55 11.17 46.51
C ASN A 100 32.44 11.27 45.25
N GLY A 101 31.84 11.46 44.07
CA GLY A 101 32.54 11.60 42.79
C GLY A 101 32.74 10.31 41.99
N ASP A 102 32.30 9.16 42.50
CA ASP A 102 32.42 7.84 41.85
C ASP A 102 31.31 7.60 40.82
N TYR A 103 31.62 6.87 39.74
CA TYR A 103 30.62 6.43 38.76
C TYR A 103 30.04 5.07 39.14
N ILE A 104 28.76 5.04 39.49
CA ILE A 104 28.03 3.82 39.87
C ILE A 104 27.05 3.37 38.78
N ARG A 105 26.90 2.06 38.64
CA ARG A 105 26.07 1.43 37.61
C ARG A 105 24.61 1.38 38.08
N SER A 106 23.76 2.33 37.65
CA SER A 106 22.35 2.32 38.03
C SER A 106 21.60 1.21 37.30
N ARG A 107 21.19 0.17 38.03
CA ARG A 107 20.18 -0.79 37.58
C ARG A 107 18.82 -0.27 38.05
N ASN A 108 18.06 0.35 37.17
CA ASN A 108 16.63 0.51 37.40
C ASN A 108 15.98 -0.88 37.35
N PHE A 109 15.87 -1.54 38.49
CA PHE A 109 14.90 -2.59 38.73
C PHE A 109 14.23 -2.27 40.06
N GLY A 110 12.99 -1.79 39.97
CA GLY A 110 12.12 -1.66 41.13
C GLY A 110 11.83 -3.04 41.69
N GLN A 111 12.58 -3.44 42.71
CA GLN A 111 12.10 -4.31 43.78
C GLN A 111 13.09 -4.20 44.94
N ALA A 112 12.60 -3.62 46.03
CA ALA A 112 13.24 -3.67 47.32
C ALA A 112 13.40 -5.14 47.74
N PHE A 113 14.58 -5.52 48.21
CA PHE A 113 14.72 -6.64 49.14
C PHE A 113 15.64 -6.19 50.27
N LEU A 114 15.06 -6.05 51.46
CA LEU A 114 15.79 -6.14 52.73
C LEU A 114 16.23 -7.60 52.87
N ILE A 115 17.53 -7.87 52.98
CA ILE A 115 18.18 -8.45 54.18
C ILE A 115 19.67 -8.07 54.15
#